data_AF-A0A171DLV3-F1
#
_entry.id   AF-A0A171DLV3-F1
#
_cell.length_a   1.000
_cell.length_b   1.000
_cell.length_c   1.000
_cell.angle_alpha   90.00
_cell.angle_beta   90.00
_cell.angle_gamma   90.00
#
_symmetry.space_group_name_H-M   'P 1'
#
loop_
_entity.id
_entity.type
_entity.pdbx_description
1 polymer ?
#
loop_
_entity_poly.entity_id
_entity_poly.type
_entity_poly.pdbx_seq_one_letter_code
_entity_poly.pdbx_strand_id
1 'polypeptide(L)'
;MTDIQPTPARPAQTEIPADVADVPADPAAPPVRPGMFLLELVPVPVTDIDRAKAFYADRLGFQVDVDVRPADGVRVVQLTPPGSACSITLTEGIDSLDMPAGTLRGLHLVVSDIEKARMELIERGTDVEPVEDLGGVHYARFADPDGNTWTLQHMPWRV
;
A
#
# COMPACT_ATOMS: atom_id res chain seq x y z
N MET A 1 -11.83 -1.09 25.47
CA MET A 1 -10.57 -1.07 24.70
C MET A 1 -10.27 -2.49 24.33
N THR A 2 -10.67 -2.90 23.13
CA THR A 2 -10.34 -4.22 22.61
C THR A 2 -8.97 -4.09 21.96
N ASP A 3 -7.98 -4.76 22.52
CA ASP A 3 -6.64 -4.87 21.93
C ASP A 3 -6.80 -5.48 20.53
N ILE A 4 -6.65 -4.67 19.49
CA ILE A 4 -6.51 -5.18 18.12
C ILE A 4 -5.08 -5.70 18.06
N GLN A 5 -4.90 -7.00 18.26
CA GLN A 5 -3.63 -7.62 17.95
C GLN A 5 -3.30 -7.34 16.47
N PRO A 6 -2.07 -6.94 16.15
CA PRO A 6 -1.67 -6.73 14.77
C PRO A 6 -1.92 -8.01 13.98
N THR A 7 -2.66 -7.89 12.88
CA THR A 7 -2.82 -8.99 11.92
C THR A 7 -1.41 -9.46 11.54
N PRO A 8 -1.12 -10.77 11.62
CA PRO A 8 0.19 -11.27 11.25
C PRO A 8 0.50 -10.87 9.81
N ALA A 9 1.71 -10.36 9.61
CA ALA A 9 2.27 -10.02 8.32
C ALA A 9 2.12 -11.20 7.33
N ARG A 10 1.64 -10.92 6.11
CA ARG A 10 1.56 -11.94 5.06
C ARG A 10 2.98 -12.47 4.82
N PRO A 11 3.25 -13.78 4.82
CA PRO A 11 4.59 -14.27 4.54
C PRO A 11 5.02 -13.80 3.14
N ALA A 12 6.21 -13.21 3.02
CA ALA A 12 6.78 -12.83 1.73
C ALA A 12 6.93 -14.09 0.86
N GLN A 13 6.12 -14.20 -0.19
CA GLN A 13 6.20 -15.29 -1.16
C GLN A 13 6.76 -14.75 -2.46
N THR A 14 8.05 -14.98 -2.66
CA THR A 14 8.80 -14.51 -3.84
C THR A 14 9.01 -15.61 -4.88
N GLU A 15 8.62 -16.85 -4.58
CA GLU A 15 8.81 -18.02 -5.44
C GLU A 15 7.45 -18.58 -5.88
N ILE A 16 7.35 -18.97 -7.16
CA ILE A 16 6.17 -19.68 -7.65
C ILE A 16 6.19 -21.07 -7.00
N PRO A 17 5.16 -21.44 -6.22
CA PRO A 17 5.09 -22.74 -5.58
C PRO A 17 5.03 -23.86 -6.63
N ALA A 18 5.77 -24.95 -6.38
CA ALA A 18 5.74 -26.12 -7.26
C ALA A 18 4.38 -26.83 -7.25
N ASP A 19 3.71 -26.82 -6.09
CA ASP A 19 2.32 -27.27 -5.92
C ASP A 19 1.54 -26.19 -5.17
N VAL A 20 0.40 -25.78 -5.72
CA VAL A 20 -0.51 -24.79 -5.11
C VAL A 20 -1.05 -25.30 -3.77
N ALA A 21 -1.15 -26.62 -3.59
CA ALA A 21 -1.59 -27.23 -2.32
C ALA A 21 -0.60 -26.98 -1.17
N ASP A 22 0.67 -26.69 -1.47
CA ASP A 22 1.70 -26.39 -0.46
C ASP A 22 1.67 -24.93 -0.01
N VAL A 23 0.91 -24.07 -0.69
CA VAL A 23 0.71 -22.67 -0.30
C VAL A 23 -0.22 -22.64 0.92
N PRO A 24 0.26 -22.22 2.10
CA PRO A 24 -0.60 -22.09 3.26
C PRO A 24 -1.73 -21.09 2.94
N ALA A 25 -2.97 -21.49 3.19
CA ALA A 25 -4.10 -20.56 3.05
C ALA A 25 -3.91 -19.41 4.05
N ASP A 26 -3.90 -18.18 3.56
CA ASP A 26 -3.96 -16.98 4.40
C ASP A 26 -5.42 -16.82 4.89
N PRO A 27 -5.71 -17.06 6.17
CA PRO A 27 -7.08 -16.95 6.69
C PRO A 27 -7.59 -15.49 6.69
N ALA A 28 -6.70 -14.50 6.55
CA ALA A 28 -7.06 -13.10 6.43
C ALA A 28 -7.30 -12.67 4.97
N ALA A 29 -6.89 -13.47 3.98
CA ALA A 29 -7.11 -13.14 2.59
C ALA A 29 -8.61 -13.26 2.21
N PRO A 30 -9.17 -12.28 1.48
CA PRO A 30 -10.55 -12.35 1.03
C PRO A 30 -10.72 -13.50 0.02
N PRO A 31 -11.79 -14.32 0.13
CA PRO A 31 -12.01 -15.43 -0.80
C PRO A 31 -12.31 -14.91 -2.21
N VAL A 32 -11.55 -15.36 -3.21
CA VAL A 32 -11.81 -15.05 -4.63
C VAL A 32 -12.72 -16.13 -5.22
N ARG A 33 -14.02 -15.89 -5.23
CA ARG A 33 -15.00 -16.82 -5.82
C ARG A 33 -15.16 -16.60 -7.32
N PRO A 34 -15.56 -17.61 -8.11
CA PRO A 34 -15.90 -17.42 -9.51
C PRO A 34 -16.88 -16.25 -9.71
N GLY A 35 -16.51 -15.30 -10.58
CA GLY A 35 -17.31 -14.10 -10.88
C GLY A 35 -17.10 -12.92 -9.91
N MET A 36 -16.24 -13.06 -8.88
CA MET A 36 -15.81 -11.93 -8.06
C MET A 36 -14.55 -11.27 -8.65
N PHE A 37 -14.48 -9.95 -8.52
CA PHE A 37 -13.30 -9.17 -8.87
C PHE A 37 -12.64 -8.70 -7.57
N LEU A 38 -11.48 -9.25 -7.23
CA LEU A 38 -10.64 -8.76 -6.15
C LEU A 38 -9.61 -7.80 -6.74
N LEU A 39 -9.48 -6.61 -6.16
CA LEU A 39 -8.41 -5.70 -6.51
C LEU A 39 -7.14 -6.15 -5.80
N GLU A 40 -6.16 -6.63 -6.57
CA GLU A 40 -4.92 -7.18 -6.04
C GLU A 40 -3.84 -6.12 -5.86
N LEU A 41 -3.65 -5.27 -6.87
CA LEU A 41 -2.54 -4.31 -6.89
C LEU A 41 -2.83 -3.06 -7.72
N VAL A 42 -2.16 -1.97 -7.36
CA VAL A 42 -2.15 -0.71 -8.11
C VAL A 42 -0.71 -0.31 -8.45
N PRO A 43 -0.35 -0.08 -9.72
CA PRO A 43 0.96 0.46 -10.08
C PRO A 43 1.10 1.92 -9.60
N VAL A 44 2.22 2.22 -8.94
CA VAL A 44 2.56 3.57 -8.50
C VAL A 44 3.81 4.03 -9.26
N PRO A 45 3.71 5.03 -10.15
CA PRO A 45 4.82 5.41 -11.01
C PRO A 45 5.82 6.28 -10.26
N VAL A 46 7.06 5.82 -10.20
CA VAL A 46 8.17 6.45 -9.45
C VAL A 46 9.42 6.51 -10.29
N THR A 47 10.29 7.50 -10.06
CA THR A 47 11.58 7.61 -10.78
C THR A 47 12.68 6.74 -10.18
N ASP A 48 12.61 6.42 -8.88
CA ASP A 48 13.61 5.65 -8.16
C ASP A 48 12.91 4.67 -7.21
N ILE A 49 13.00 3.37 -7.52
CA ILE A 49 12.35 2.32 -6.75
C ILE A 49 12.91 2.21 -5.33
N ASP A 50 14.21 2.38 -5.11
CA ASP A 50 14.79 2.22 -3.77
C ASP A 50 14.38 3.39 -2.86
N ARG A 51 14.36 4.61 -3.41
CA ARG A 51 13.85 5.79 -2.69
C ARG A 51 12.37 5.65 -2.36
N ALA A 52 11.56 5.22 -3.32
CA ALA A 52 10.13 5.00 -3.11
C ALA A 52 9.87 3.86 -2.11
N LYS A 53 10.59 2.74 -2.23
CA LYS A 53 10.46 1.59 -1.32
C LYS A 53 10.78 2.01 0.12
N ALA A 54 11.85 2.76 0.35
CA ALA A 54 12.17 3.28 1.69
C ALA A 54 11.07 4.21 2.23
N PHE A 55 10.47 5.05 1.39
CA PHE A 55 9.34 5.88 1.80
C PHE A 55 8.12 5.02 2.21
N TYR A 56 7.70 4.08 1.36
CA TYR A 56 6.53 3.25 1.62
C TYR A 56 6.73 2.26 2.78
N ALA A 57 7.88 1.59 2.83
CA ALA A 57 8.17 0.61 3.86
C ALA A 57 8.52 1.27 5.20
N ASP A 58 9.47 2.20 5.23
CA ASP A 58 10.02 2.69 6.49
C ASP A 58 9.18 3.83 7.09
N ARG A 59 8.61 4.70 6.25
CA ARG A 59 7.78 5.82 6.74
C ARG A 59 6.32 5.42 6.87
N LEU A 60 5.72 4.87 5.82
CA LEU A 60 4.31 4.48 5.86
C LEU A 60 4.08 3.13 6.55
N GLY A 61 5.13 2.32 6.75
CA GLY A 61 5.01 1.01 7.39
C GLY A 61 4.41 -0.06 6.49
N PHE A 62 4.42 0.12 5.15
CA PHE A 62 3.93 -0.89 4.23
C PHE A 62 4.86 -2.11 4.25
N GLN A 63 4.26 -3.29 4.24
CA GLN A 63 5.02 -4.51 4.21
C GLN A 63 5.59 -4.75 2.80
N VAL A 64 6.87 -5.06 2.68
CA VAL A 64 7.47 -5.50 1.40
C VAL A 64 7.15 -6.99 1.24
N ASP A 65 6.29 -7.32 0.28
CA ASP A 65 5.88 -8.70 0.00
C ASP A 65 6.79 -9.34 -1.05
N VAL A 66 7.21 -8.54 -2.03
CA VAL A 66 8.03 -8.97 -3.17
C VAL A 66 9.06 -7.88 -3.47
N ASP A 67 10.31 -8.27 -3.72
CA ASP A 67 11.34 -7.42 -4.34
C ASP A 67 12.25 -8.33 -5.19
N VAL A 68 11.97 -8.42 -6.49
CA VAL A 68 12.62 -9.38 -7.40
C VAL A 68 13.08 -8.70 -8.69
N ARG A 69 14.09 -9.32 -9.33
CA ARG A 69 14.61 -8.93 -10.64
C ARG A 69 14.49 -10.12 -11.61
N PRO A 70 13.33 -10.32 -12.24
CA PRO A 70 13.05 -11.55 -13.00
C PRO A 70 13.79 -11.62 -14.34
N ALA A 71 14.29 -10.49 -14.84
CA ALA A 71 15.10 -10.39 -16.04
C ALA A 71 16.03 -9.17 -15.97
N ASP A 72 17.02 -9.11 -16.84
CA ASP A 72 17.91 -7.96 -16.98
C ASP A 72 17.10 -6.70 -17.29
N GLY A 73 17.33 -5.64 -16.51
CA GLY A 73 16.60 -4.37 -16.65
C GLY A 73 15.17 -4.38 -16.13
N VAL A 74 14.70 -5.48 -15.51
CA VAL A 74 13.37 -5.57 -14.91
C VAL A 74 13.48 -5.66 -13.38
N ARG A 75 12.65 -4.88 -12.68
CA ARG A 75 12.43 -5.01 -11.23
C ARG A 75 10.96 -4.92 -10.90
N VAL A 76 10.51 -5.73 -9.96
CA VAL A 76 9.16 -5.66 -9.39
C VAL A 76 9.27 -5.63 -7.88
N VAL A 77 8.72 -4.57 -7.28
CA VAL A 77 8.57 -4.45 -5.82
C VAL A 77 7.09 -4.31 -5.51
N GLN A 78 6.55 -5.22 -4.71
CA GLN A 78 5.18 -5.16 -4.22
C GLN A 78 5.19 -4.83 -2.73
N LEU A 79 4.36 -3.86 -2.34
CA LEU A 79 4.18 -3.50 -0.94
C LEU A 79 2.70 -3.44 -0.56
N THR A 80 2.34 -4.00 0.59
CA THR A 80 0.97 -3.99 1.11
C THR A 80 0.82 -3.05 2.31
N PRO A 81 -0.12 -2.07 2.26
CA PRO A 81 -0.49 -1.30 3.45
C PRO A 81 -0.99 -2.23 4.56
N PRO A 82 -0.59 -2.03 5.83
CA PRO A 82 -1.01 -2.91 6.92
C PRO A 82 -2.55 -3.05 6.99
N GLY A 83 -3.03 -4.28 7.00
CA GLY A 83 -4.46 -4.61 7.06
C GLY A 83 -5.22 -4.48 5.73
N SER A 84 -4.57 -4.06 4.65
CA SER A 84 -5.17 -4.03 3.30
C SER A 84 -5.02 -5.38 2.59
N ALA A 85 -6.01 -5.71 1.74
CA ALA A 85 -5.91 -6.85 0.83
C ALA A 85 -5.25 -6.49 -0.51
N CYS A 86 -5.27 -5.21 -0.87
CA CYS A 86 -4.71 -4.67 -2.11
C CYS A 86 -3.33 -4.07 -1.85
N SER A 87 -2.40 -4.33 -2.76
CA SER A 87 -1.01 -3.87 -2.73
C SER A 87 -0.78 -2.65 -3.64
N ILE A 88 0.40 -2.06 -3.53
CA ILE A 88 0.99 -1.26 -4.60
C ILE A 88 2.15 -2.01 -5.25
N THR A 89 2.44 -1.68 -6.51
CA THR A 89 3.64 -2.18 -7.19
C THR A 89 4.48 -1.04 -7.75
N LEU A 90 5.80 -1.15 -7.55
CA LEU A 90 6.82 -0.27 -8.11
C LEU A 90 7.62 -1.10 -9.12
N THR A 91 7.69 -0.65 -10.37
CA THR A 91 8.25 -1.46 -11.46
C THR A 91 9.24 -0.70 -12.31
N GLU A 92 10.27 -1.40 -12.77
CA GLU A 92 11.27 -0.95 -13.74
C GLU A 92 11.23 -1.92 -14.93
N GLY A 93 11.29 -1.40 -16.17
CA GLY A 93 11.37 -2.23 -17.38
C GLY A 93 10.08 -2.98 -17.75
N ILE A 94 8.91 -2.53 -17.30
CA ILE A 94 7.60 -3.11 -17.64
C ILE A 94 6.73 -2.07 -18.36
N ASP A 95 6.83 -2.02 -19.70
CA ASP A 95 6.18 -1.01 -20.53
C ASP A 95 4.66 -0.90 -20.32
N SER A 96 3.98 -2.02 -20.03
CA SER A 96 2.52 -2.01 -19.80
C SER A 96 2.09 -1.32 -18.50
N LEU A 97 3.03 -1.06 -17.59
CA LEU A 97 2.81 -0.37 -16.32
C LEU A 97 3.49 1.01 -16.30
N ASP A 98 4.18 1.39 -17.38
CA ASP A 98 4.89 2.66 -17.45
C ASP A 98 3.91 3.84 -17.50
N MET A 99 4.13 4.79 -16.61
CA MET A 99 3.38 6.03 -16.51
C MET A 99 4.34 7.12 -16.02
N PRO A 100 4.14 8.40 -16.38
CA PRO A 100 5.00 9.45 -15.88
C PRO A 100 4.97 9.46 -14.34
N ALA A 101 6.15 9.50 -13.73
CA ALA A 101 6.27 9.48 -12.27
C ALA A 101 5.48 10.62 -11.62
N GLY A 102 4.89 10.34 -10.47
CA GLY A 102 4.14 11.37 -9.73
C GLY A 102 2.81 11.77 -10.38
N THR A 103 2.24 10.96 -11.27
CA THR A 103 0.94 11.26 -11.91
C THR A 103 -0.26 10.71 -11.17
N LEU A 104 -0.07 9.77 -10.24
CA LEU A 104 -1.16 9.14 -9.51
C LEU A 104 -1.74 10.12 -8.48
N ARG A 105 -3.07 10.15 -8.33
CA ARG A 105 -3.77 11.12 -7.48
C ARG A 105 -4.75 10.45 -6.53
N GLY A 106 -4.70 10.87 -5.27
CA GLY A 106 -5.72 10.60 -4.25
C GLY A 106 -5.96 9.11 -4.02
N LEU A 107 -4.92 8.34 -3.71
CA LEU A 107 -5.13 6.98 -3.20
C LEU A 107 -5.58 7.04 -1.75
N HIS A 108 -6.70 6.39 -1.42
CA HIS A 108 -7.30 6.48 -0.10
C HIS A 108 -6.81 5.37 0.83
N LEU A 109 -6.30 5.77 1.99
CA LEU A 109 -6.03 4.90 3.13
C LEU A 109 -7.08 5.19 4.20
N VAL A 110 -7.89 4.19 4.52
CA VAL A 110 -8.95 4.33 5.53
C VAL A 110 -8.35 4.16 6.92
N VAL A 111 -8.65 5.08 7.82
CA VAL A 111 -8.15 5.09 9.20
C VAL A 111 -9.30 5.31 10.18
N SER A 112 -9.21 4.66 11.35
CA SER A 112 -10.21 4.80 12.43
C SER A 112 -9.96 6.03 13.31
N ASP A 113 -8.75 6.57 13.30
CA ASP A 113 -8.34 7.77 14.04
C ASP A 113 -7.38 8.57 13.16
N ILE A 114 -7.91 9.62 12.52
CA ILE A 114 -7.15 10.40 11.54
C ILE A 114 -6.07 11.28 12.17
N GLU A 115 -6.30 11.78 13.38
CA GLU A 115 -5.33 12.63 14.08
C GLU A 115 -4.12 11.81 14.51
N LYS A 116 -4.39 10.62 15.08
CA LYS A 116 -3.33 9.68 15.43
C LYS A 116 -2.54 9.22 14.19
N ALA A 117 -3.22 8.80 13.13
CA ALA A 117 -2.56 8.36 11.91
C ALA A 117 -1.69 9.47 11.28
N ARG A 118 -2.21 10.70 11.24
CA ARG A 118 -1.47 11.87 10.77
C ARG A 118 -0.22 12.13 11.61
N MET A 119 -0.35 12.11 12.94
CA MET A 119 0.77 12.33 13.86
C MET A 119 1.87 11.27 13.68
N GLU A 120 1.51 9.99 13.59
CA GLU A 120 2.48 8.90 13.39
C GLU A 120 3.26 9.05 12.09
N LEU A 121 2.61 9.47 11.00
CA LEU A 121 3.29 9.74 9.73
C LEU A 121 4.24 10.93 9.81
N ILE A 122 3.84 12.01 10.50
CA ILE A 122 4.69 13.19 10.71
C ILE A 122 5.91 12.84 11.56
N GLU A 123 5.74 12.05 12.63
CA GLU A 123 6.85 11.57 13.47
C GLU A 123 7.86 10.72 12.70
N ARG A 124 7.40 10.00 11.67
CA ARG A 124 8.25 9.23 10.74
C ARG A 124 8.80 10.06 9.58
N GLY A 125 8.59 11.38 9.58
CA GLY A 125 9.17 12.32 8.63
C GLY A 125 8.41 12.44 7.30
N THR A 126 7.12 12.11 7.26
CA THR A 126 6.24 12.39 6.12
C THR A 126 5.54 13.73 6.33
N ASP A 127 5.55 14.60 5.31
CA ASP A 127 4.79 15.85 5.35
C ASP A 127 3.32 15.57 5.05
N VAL A 128 2.45 15.81 6.04
CA VAL A 128 1.02 15.53 5.95
C VAL A 128 0.23 16.81 6.22
N GLU A 129 -0.61 17.19 5.27
CA GLU A 129 -1.48 18.36 5.35
C GLU A 129 -2.41 18.29 6.60
N PRO A 130 -2.89 19.43 7.11
CA PRO A 130 -3.88 19.46 8.18
C PRO A 130 -5.14 18.65 7.85
N VAL A 131 -5.81 18.18 8.89
CA VAL A 131 -7.11 17.50 8.73
C VAL A 131 -8.17 18.50 8.25
N GLU A 132 -8.88 18.13 7.21
CA GLU A 132 -10.03 18.84 6.68
C GLU A 132 -11.32 18.07 7.00
N ASP A 133 -12.32 18.76 7.55
CA ASP A 133 -13.68 18.22 7.76
C ASP A 133 -14.59 18.67 6.60
N LEU A 134 -15.05 17.69 5.81
CA LEU A 134 -16.00 17.88 4.71
C LEU A 134 -17.37 17.28 5.06
N GLY A 135 -17.99 17.82 6.11
CA GLY A 135 -19.35 17.45 6.52
C GLY A 135 -19.41 16.12 7.27
N GLY A 136 -18.46 15.89 8.18
CA GLY A 136 -18.32 14.69 8.99
C GLY A 136 -17.45 13.60 8.36
N VAL A 137 -16.91 13.84 7.16
CA VAL A 137 -15.86 13.01 6.55
C VAL A 137 -14.55 13.76 6.64
N HIS A 138 -13.56 13.16 7.30
CA HIS A 138 -12.27 13.79 7.54
C HIS A 138 -11.22 13.30 6.55
N TYR A 139 -10.39 14.22 6.08
CA TYR A 139 -9.30 13.97 5.15
C TYR A 139 -8.00 14.59 5.61
N ALA A 140 -6.88 13.92 5.35
CA ALA A 140 -5.55 14.51 5.41
C ALA A 140 -4.73 13.97 4.24
N ARG A 141 -4.04 14.86 3.52
CA ARG A 141 -3.33 14.50 2.28
C ARG A 141 -1.82 14.56 2.46
N PHE A 142 -1.13 13.74 1.69
CA PHE A 142 0.33 13.76 1.59
C PHE A 142 0.78 13.26 0.21
N ALA A 143 2.06 13.40 -0.09
CA ALA A 143 2.66 12.90 -1.33
C ALA A 143 3.86 12.02 -1.04
N ASP A 144 4.14 11.09 -1.95
CA ASP A 144 5.41 10.38 -1.99
C ASP A 144 6.54 11.27 -2.56
N PRO A 145 7.81 10.80 -2.60
CA PRO A 145 8.93 11.59 -3.10
C PRO A 145 8.82 12.02 -4.57
N ASP A 146 7.97 11.35 -5.36
CA ASP A 146 7.77 11.61 -6.78
C ASP A 146 6.53 12.48 -7.05
N GLY A 147 5.68 12.72 -6.04
CA GLY A 147 4.47 13.54 -6.12
C GLY A 147 3.18 12.75 -6.34
N ASN A 148 3.20 11.42 -6.22
CA ASN A 148 1.97 10.62 -6.18
C ASN A 148 1.23 10.95 -4.89
N THR A 149 -0.06 11.32 -4.99
CA THR A 149 -0.80 11.82 -3.83
C THR A 149 -1.66 10.75 -3.18
N TRP A 150 -1.69 10.80 -1.85
CA TRP A 150 -2.40 9.90 -0.98
C TRP A 150 -3.31 10.70 -0.04
N THR A 151 -4.36 10.05 0.43
CA THR A 151 -5.38 10.64 1.28
C THR A 151 -5.67 9.69 2.44
N LEU A 152 -5.38 10.11 3.67
CA LEU A 152 -6.00 9.51 4.85
C LEU A 152 -7.48 9.89 4.84
N GLN A 153 -8.34 8.90 5.03
CA GLN A 153 -9.79 9.09 5.08
C GLN A 153 -10.36 8.47 6.35
N HIS A 154 -11.11 9.27 7.09
CA HIS A 154 -11.88 8.79 8.23
C HIS A 154 -13.37 9.13 8.04
N MET A 155 -14.18 8.07 7.93
CA MET A 155 -15.64 8.13 7.95
C MET A 155 -16.12 7.42 9.23
N PRO A 156 -16.61 8.13 10.26
CA PRO A 156 -16.93 7.54 11.57
C PRO A 156 -17.91 6.34 11.56
N TRP A 157 -18.64 6.14 10.47
CA TRP A 157 -19.61 5.05 10.30
C TRP A 157 -19.11 3.87 9.45
N ARG A 158 -17.85 3.87 9.01
CA ARG A 158 -17.25 2.81 8.17
C ARG A 158 -16.03 2.12 8.78
N VAL A 159 -15.61 2.52 9.97
CA VAL A 159 -14.38 2.08 10.65
C VAL A 159 -14.66 1.50 12.02
#